data_AF-A0A7V7BB84-F1
#
_entry.id   AF-A0A7V7BB84-F1
#
_cell.length_a   1.000
_cell.length_b   1.000
_cell.length_c   1.000
_cell.angle_alpha   90.00
_cell.angle_beta   90.00
_cell.angle_gamma   90.00
#
_symmetry.space_group_name_H-M   'P 1'
#
loop_
_entity.id
_entity.type
_entity.pdbx_description
1 polymer ?
#
loop_
_entity_poly.entity_id
_entity_poly.type
_entity_poly.pdbx_seq_one_letter_code
_entity_poly.pdbx_strand_id
1 'polypeptide(L)'
;MTFPKIIATMAGGFIFPFLIRLLWGKLVDNFGPIGGWLAAGFIVGTTWTLNHGVGLIYQSGAAWIDMAWAAFVGLFVASALSGDDVGKGIGMVINAILGGILGGFILYCLYV
;
A
#
# COMPACT_ATOMS: atom_id res chain seq x y z
N MET A 1 18.66 6.45 10.86
CA MET A 1 18.38 5.19 10.13
C MET A 1 19.71 4.53 9.82
N THR A 2 19.85 3.22 10.05
CA THR A 2 21.10 2.47 9.78
C THR A 2 21.08 1.84 8.39
N PHE A 3 22.23 1.47 7.83
CA PHE A 3 22.32 0.85 6.51
C PHE A 3 21.45 -0.41 6.36
N PRO A 4 21.41 -1.36 7.32
CA PRO A 4 20.48 -2.49 7.25
C PRO A 4 19.01 -2.09 7.17
N LYS A 5 18.61 -1.02 7.88
CA LYS A 5 17.23 -0.51 7.85
C LYS A 5 16.87 0.11 6.51
N ILE A 6 17.84 0.70 5.80
CA ILE A 6 17.64 1.20 4.43
C ILE A 6 17.34 0.02 3.50
N ILE A 7 18.16 -1.03 3.52
CA ILE A 7 17.97 -2.22 2.69
C ILE A 7 16.63 -2.88 2.98
N ALA A 8 16.33 -3.09 4.26
CA ALA A 8 15.04 -3.64 4.68
C ALA A 8 13.89 -2.81 4.10
N THR A 9 13.89 -1.49 4.34
CA THR A 9 12.85 -0.56 3.87
C THR A 9 12.68 -0.60 2.36
N MET A 10 13.77 -0.70 1.59
CA MET A 10 13.68 -0.86 0.14
C MET A 10 12.99 -2.16 -0.25
N ALA A 11 13.34 -3.29 0.39
CA ALA A 11 12.71 -4.58 0.12
C ALA A 11 11.23 -4.60 0.55
N GLY A 12 10.93 -4.14 1.76
CA GLY A 12 9.56 -4.08 2.29
C GLY A 12 8.66 -3.12 1.52
N GLY A 13 9.19 -1.96 1.15
CA GLY A 13 8.51 -0.98 0.30
C GLY A 13 8.29 -1.49 -1.13
N PHE A 14 9.17 -2.34 -1.67
CA PHE A 14 8.98 -2.94 -3.00
C PHE A 14 7.94 -4.07 -3.00
N ILE A 15 8.01 -5.00 -2.04
CA ILE A 15 7.20 -6.22 -2.04
C ILE A 15 5.70 -5.90 -2.10
N PHE A 16 5.25 -4.89 -1.37
CA PHE A 16 3.83 -4.58 -1.30
C PHE A 16 3.21 -4.14 -2.64
N PRO A 17 3.64 -3.03 -3.29
CA PRO A 17 3.14 -2.65 -4.61
C PRO A 17 3.37 -3.73 -5.67
N PHE A 18 4.48 -4.47 -5.58
CA PHE A 18 4.77 -5.57 -6.51
C PHE A 18 3.70 -6.67 -6.44
N LEU A 19 3.34 -7.12 -5.22
CA LEU A 19 2.31 -8.14 -5.04
C LEU A 19 0.92 -7.65 -5.45
N ILE A 20 0.58 -6.38 -5.18
CA ILE A 20 -0.68 -5.80 -5.67
C ILE A 20 -0.74 -5.88 -7.20
N ARG A 21 0.31 -5.42 -7.89
CA ARG A 21 0.35 -5.40 -9.37
C ARG A 21 0.32 -6.81 -9.97
N LEU A 22 0.94 -7.78 -9.32
CA LEU A 22 1.06 -9.15 -9.84
C LEU A 22 -0.21 -9.98 -9.63
N LEU A 23 -0.89 -9.80 -8.50
CA LEU A 23 -1.90 -10.74 -8.00
C LEU A 23 -3.30 -10.15 -7.87
N TRP A 24 -3.44 -8.85 -7.55
CA TRP A 24 -4.76 -8.30 -7.20
C TRP A 24 -5.76 -8.42 -8.36
N GLY A 25 -5.37 -7.97 -9.55
CA GLY A 25 -6.22 -8.07 -10.75
C GLY A 25 -6.65 -9.52 -11.02
N LYS A 26 -5.70 -10.46 -10.99
CA LYS A 26 -5.97 -11.89 -11.22
C LYS A 26 -6.93 -12.48 -10.20
N LEU A 27 -6.84 -12.07 -8.93
CA LEU A 27 -7.78 -12.52 -7.90
C LEU A 27 -9.19 -12.01 -8.18
N VAL A 28 -9.33 -10.74 -8.58
CA VAL A 28 -10.63 -10.16 -8.96
C VAL A 28 -11.18 -10.81 -10.22
N ASP A 29 -10.35 -11.04 -11.24
CA ASP A 29 -10.76 -11.67 -12.49
C ASP A 29 -11.29 -13.10 -12.28
N ASN A 30 -10.66 -13.86 -11.38
CA ASN A 30 -11.02 -15.25 -11.11
C ASN A 30 -12.17 -15.42 -10.09
N PHE A 31 -12.27 -14.54 -9.10
CA PHE A 31 -13.21 -14.69 -7.97
C PHE A 31 -14.23 -13.54 -7.86
N GLY A 32 -14.27 -12.64 -8.85
CA GLY A 32 -15.14 -11.46 -8.84
C GLY A 32 -14.85 -10.53 -7.66
N PRO A 33 -15.87 -9.84 -7.12
CA PRO A 33 -15.70 -8.92 -5.99
C PRO A 33 -15.07 -9.56 -4.75
N ILE A 34 -15.31 -10.86 -4.50
CA ILE A 34 -14.69 -11.60 -3.40
C ILE A 34 -13.17 -11.69 -3.59
N GLY A 35 -12.69 -11.74 -4.83
CA GLY A 35 -11.26 -11.67 -5.14
C GLY A 35 -10.59 -10.41 -4.60
N GLY A 36 -11.28 -9.27 -4.58
CA GLY A 36 -10.80 -8.04 -3.97
C GLY A 36 -10.66 -8.14 -2.46
N TRP A 37 -11.60 -8.81 -1.78
CA TRP A 37 -11.51 -9.09 -0.34
C TRP A 37 -10.38 -10.07 -0.01
N LEU A 38 -10.18 -11.10 -0.84
CA LEU A 38 -9.05 -12.03 -0.71
C LEU A 38 -7.72 -11.30 -0.91
N ALA A 39 -7.63 -10.43 -1.91
CA ALA A 39 -6.44 -9.61 -2.14
C ALA A 39 -6.17 -8.68 -0.95
N ALA A 40 -7.19 -8.02 -0.42
CA ALA A 40 -7.07 -7.19 0.78
C ALA A 40 -6.57 -8.01 1.98
N GLY A 41 -7.17 -9.17 2.29
CA GLY A 41 -6.73 -10.00 3.40
C GLY A 41 -5.31 -10.56 3.23
N PHE A 42 -5.07 -11.24 2.12
CA PHE A 42 -3.81 -11.97 1.91
C PHE A 42 -2.66 -11.08 1.47
N ILE A 43 -2.85 -10.18 0.49
CA ILE A 43 -1.77 -9.30 0.04
C ILE A 43 -1.48 -8.27 1.12
N VAL A 44 -2.48 -7.43 1.46
CA VAL A 44 -2.27 -6.33 2.41
C VAL A 44 -1.91 -6.88 3.79
N GLY A 45 -2.65 -7.86 4.33
CA GLY A 45 -2.38 -8.41 5.67
C GLY A 45 -1.02 -9.07 5.80
N THR A 46 -0.59 -9.87 4.82
CA THR A 46 0.73 -10.53 4.86
C THR A 46 1.85 -9.51 4.75
N THR A 47 1.77 -8.56 3.82
CA THR A 47 2.81 -7.54 3.67
C THR A 47 2.84 -6.58 4.86
N TRP A 48 1.69 -6.31 5.49
CA TRP A 48 1.62 -5.55 6.73
C TRP A 48 2.38 -6.24 7.85
N THR A 49 2.19 -7.56 7.99
CA THR A 49 2.89 -8.37 8.99
C THR A 49 4.39 -8.39 8.70
N LEU A 50 4.82 -8.55 7.45
CA LEU A 50 6.23 -8.50 7.07
C LEU A 50 6.87 -7.13 7.37
N ASN A 51 6.21 -6.05 6.96
CA ASN A 51 6.73 -4.69 7.08
C ASN A 51 6.75 -4.22 8.54
N HIS A 52 5.62 -4.32 9.24
CA HIS A 52 5.48 -3.76 10.59
C HIS A 52 5.66 -4.79 11.71
N GLY A 53 5.28 -6.04 11.48
CA GLY A 53 5.46 -7.12 12.46
C GLY A 53 6.90 -7.63 12.51
N VAL A 54 7.54 -7.83 11.35
CA VAL A 54 8.91 -8.35 11.25
C VAL A 54 9.96 -7.25 10.99
N GLY A 55 9.53 -6.01 10.78
CA GLY A 55 10.41 -4.84 10.66
C GLY A 55 11.10 -4.69 9.30
N LEU A 56 10.49 -5.20 8.22
CA LEU A 56 10.99 -4.95 6.86
C LEU A 56 10.79 -3.50 6.40
N ILE A 57 10.01 -2.68 7.10
CA ILE A 57 9.96 -1.24 6.82
C ILE A 57 10.35 -0.46 8.08
N TYR A 58 11.24 0.51 7.92
CA TYR A 58 11.58 1.40 9.01
C TYR A 58 10.45 2.40 9.22
N GLN A 59 9.85 2.34 10.40
CA GLN A 59 8.80 3.23 10.84
C GLN A 59 9.30 4.05 12.04
N SER A 60 9.15 5.38 11.98
CA SER A 60 9.59 6.29 13.06
C SER A 60 8.48 6.74 14.01
N GLY A 61 7.21 6.58 13.63
CA GLY A 61 6.05 7.00 14.42
C GLY A 61 5.07 5.85 14.72
N ALA A 62 4.00 6.16 15.46
CA ALA A 62 2.97 5.17 15.80
C ALA A 62 2.03 4.84 14.61
N ALA A 63 1.87 5.77 13.66
CA ALA A 63 0.94 5.62 12.54
C ALA A 63 1.62 5.02 11.30
N TRP A 64 1.31 3.78 10.96
CA TRP A 64 1.86 3.01 9.84
C TRP A 64 1.38 3.51 8.47
N ILE A 65 1.97 4.62 8.00
CA ILE A 65 1.64 5.28 6.73
C ILE A 65 2.62 4.94 5.60
N ASP A 66 3.81 4.45 5.93
CA ASP A 66 4.92 4.21 5.01
C ASP A 66 4.58 3.15 3.94
N MET A 67 3.95 2.05 4.33
CA MET A 67 3.51 1.02 3.39
C MET A 67 2.40 1.53 2.44
N ALA A 68 1.55 2.46 2.87
CA ALA A 68 0.55 3.10 2.01
C ALA A 68 1.22 3.99 0.94
N TRP A 69 2.24 4.76 1.33
CA TRP A 69 3.06 5.53 0.38
C TRP A 69 3.80 4.63 -0.61
N ALA A 70 4.32 3.49 -0.15
CA ALA A 70 4.97 2.52 -1.01
C ALA A 70 4.00 1.96 -2.07
N ALA A 71 2.77 1.59 -1.69
CA ALA A 71 1.73 1.19 -2.63
C ALA A 71 1.39 2.29 -3.63
N PHE A 72 1.18 3.52 -3.16
CA PHE A 72 0.87 4.64 -4.04
C PHE A 72 1.98 4.86 -5.09
N VAL A 73 3.22 5.06 -4.64
CA VAL A 73 4.34 5.35 -5.54
C VAL A 73 4.58 4.17 -6.48
N GLY A 74 4.60 2.94 -5.97
CA GLY A 74 4.87 1.76 -6.77
C GLY A 74 3.80 1.52 -7.85
N LEU A 75 2.52 1.61 -7.49
CA LEU A 75 1.43 1.43 -8.46
C LEU A 75 1.34 2.59 -9.45
N PHE A 76 1.47 3.83 -8.99
CA PHE A 76 1.38 5.01 -9.84
C PHE A 76 2.52 5.05 -10.86
N VAL A 77 3.76 4.82 -10.43
CA VAL A 77 4.93 4.75 -11.32
C VAL A 77 4.79 3.58 -12.29
N ALA A 78 4.40 2.39 -11.81
CA ALA A 78 4.21 1.23 -12.68
C ALA A 78 3.13 1.48 -13.74
N SER A 79 2.03 2.14 -13.39
CA SER A 79 0.97 2.53 -14.31
C SER A 79 1.43 3.57 -15.32
N ALA A 80 2.11 4.64 -14.88
CA ALA A 80 2.65 5.66 -15.77
C ALA A 80 3.63 5.05 -16.79
N LEU A 81 4.52 4.17 -16.35
CA LEU A 81 5.48 3.47 -17.22
C LEU A 81 4.81 2.44 -18.15
N SER A 82 3.62 1.94 -17.79
CA SER A 82 2.84 1.03 -18.64
C SER A 82 1.99 1.77 -19.69
N GLY A 83 2.03 3.10 -19.72
CA GLY A 83 1.27 3.93 -20.66
C GLY A 83 -0.17 4.26 -20.20
N ASP A 84 -0.49 4.08 -18.92
CA ASP A 84 -1.78 4.49 -18.38
C ASP A 84 -1.96 6.02 -18.38
N ASP A 85 -3.21 6.48 -18.41
CA ASP A 85 -3.56 7.90 -18.36
C ASP A 85 -3.31 8.47 -16.95
N VAL A 86 -2.19 9.19 -16.81
CA VAL A 86 -1.77 9.85 -15.57
C VAL A 86 -2.80 10.89 -15.11
N GLY A 87 -3.46 11.59 -16.04
CA GLY A 87 -4.47 12.61 -15.74
C GLY A 87 -5.68 12.01 -15.02
N LYS A 88 -6.14 10.82 -15.45
CA LYS A 88 -7.18 10.06 -14.73
C LYS A 88 -6.70 9.57 -13.37
N GLY A 89 -5.42 9.23 -13.25
CA GLY A 89 -4.79 8.83 -11.99
C GLY A 89 -4.89 9.91 -10.91
N ILE A 90 -4.82 11.19 -11.26
CA ILE A 90 -4.89 12.31 -10.30
C ILE A 90 -6.20 12.30 -9.51
N GLY A 91 -7.33 11.98 -10.14
CA GLY A 91 -8.62 11.85 -9.44
C GLY A 91 -8.58 10.78 -8.34
N MET A 92 -7.89 9.67 -8.60
CA MET A 92 -7.69 8.61 -7.60
C MET A 92 -6.79 9.06 -6.46
N VAL A 93 -5.78 9.89 -6.73
CA VAL A 93 -4.92 10.48 -5.69
C VAL A 93 -5.72 11.36 -4.74
N ILE A 94 -6.63 12.20 -5.26
CA ILE A 94 -7.50 13.04 -4.43
C ILE A 94 -8.37 12.18 -3.53
N ASN A 95 -9.02 11.15 -4.08
CA ASN A 95 -9.84 10.22 -3.29
C ASN A 95 -9.02 9.48 -2.22
N ALA A 96 -7.78 9.09 -2.53
CA ALA A 96 -6.88 8.45 -1.57
C ALA A 96 -6.51 9.39 -0.41
N ILE A 97 -6.23 10.67 -0.71
CA ILE A 97 -5.96 11.68 0.32
C ILE A 97 -7.18 11.89 1.22
N LEU A 98 -8.37 12.06 0.63
CA LEU A 98 -9.62 12.21 1.39
C LEU A 98 -9.90 10.99 2.28
N GLY A 99 -9.71 9.78 1.74
CA GLY A 99 -9.83 8.53 2.50
C GLY A 99 -8.80 8.42 3.63
N GLY A 100 -7.55 8.83 3.38
CA GLY A 100 -6.50 8.86 4.39
C GLY A 100 -6.79 9.85 5.53
N ILE A 101 -7.29 11.05 5.20
CA ILE A 101 -7.72 12.05 6.19
C ILE A 101 -8.88 11.49 7.02
N LEU A 102 -9.89 10.90 6.37
CA LEU A 102 -11.03 10.30 7.06
C LEU A 102 -10.59 9.17 7.99
N GLY A 103 -9.70 8.28 7.53
CA GLY A 103 -9.14 7.20 8.35
C GLY A 103 -8.36 7.73 9.56
N GLY A 104 -7.54 8.76 9.35
CA GLY A 104 -6.82 9.44 10.44
C GLY A 104 -7.77 10.10 11.44
N PHE A 105 -8.85 10.74 10.98
CA PHE A 105 -9.87 11.34 11.83
C PHE A 105 -10.63 10.30 12.66
N ILE A 106 -11.01 9.16 12.05
CA ILE A 106 -11.65 8.05 12.78
C ILE A 106 -10.72 7.55 13.89
N LEU A 107 -9.43 7.34 13.60
CA LEU A 107 -8.45 6.93 14.62
C LEU A 107 -8.33 7.97 15.72
N TYR A 108 -8.30 9.27 15.38
CA TYR A 108 -8.30 10.34 16.37
C TYR A 108 -9.50 10.23 17.32
N CYS A 109 -10.71 10.06 16.80
CA CYS A 109 -11.91 9.90 17.62
C CYS A 109 -11.94 8.64 18.50
N LEU A 110 -11.14 7.62 18.20
CA LEU A 110 -11.09 6.37 18.97
C LEU A 110 -10.02 6.35 20.06
N TYR A 111 -8.94 7.11 19.87
CA TYR A 111 -7.72 6.99 20.69
C TYR A 111 -7.28 8.29 21.37
N VAL A 112 -7.94 9.42 21.08
CA VAL A 112 -7.71 10.73 21.70
C VAL A 112 -9.02 11.27 22.24
#